data_AF-A0A1F3ZK59-F1
#
_entry.id   AF-A0A1F3ZK59-F1
#
_cell.length_a   1.000
_cell.length_b   1.000
_cell.length_c   1.000
_cell.angle_alpha   90.00
_cell.angle_beta   90.00
_cell.angle_gamma   90.00
#
_symmetry.space_group_name_H-M   'P 1'
#
loop_
_entity.id
_entity.type
_entity.pdbx_description
1 polymer ?
#
loop_
_entity_poly.entity_id
_entity_poly.type
_entity_poly.pdbx_seq_one_letter_code
_entity_poly.pdbx_strand_id
1 'polypeptide(L)' 'MHRTQISLESKQYEWLLAESRRRGVSLSALIRQMVAESSKAKRLGRDPLTAITGIAAGSGEPVGREHNHFLYGKARR' A
#
# COMPACT_ATOMS: atom_id res chain seq x y z
N MET A 1 -9.70 7.50 -14.54
CA MET A 1 -8.77 8.47 -13.91
C MET A 1 -9.51 9.11 -12.74
N HIS A 2 -9.02 8.98 -11.51
CA HIS A 2 -9.66 9.59 -10.34
C HIS A 2 -9.12 11.00 -10.11
N ARG A 3 -10.01 11.97 -9.89
CA ARG A 3 -9.66 13.35 -9.56
C ARG A 3 -9.76 13.54 -8.05
N THR A 4 -8.70 14.02 -7.43
CA THR A 4 -8.66 14.37 -6.02
C THR A 4 -8.37 15.86 -5.89
N GLN A 5 -9.16 16.56 -5.08
CA GLN A 5 -8.86 17.94 -4.69
C GLN A 5 -8.00 17.91 -3.43
N ILE A 6 -6.92 18.68 -3.44
CA ILE A 6 -5.99 18.82 -2.33
C ILE A 6 -5.86 20.29 -2.00
N SER A 7 -5.90 20.61 -0.70
CA SER A 7 -5.61 21.97 -0.22
C SER A 7 -4.13 22.06 0.10
N LEU A 8 -3.50 23.15 -0.32
CA LEU A 8 -2.08 23.42 -0.11
C LEU A 8 -1.94 24.80 0.50
N GLU A 9 -0.93 24.96 1.35
CA GLU A 9 -0.53 26.31 1.77
C GLU A 9 0.00 27.08 0.57
N SER A 10 -0.21 28.41 0.55
CA SER A 10 0.25 29.25 -0.55
C SER A 10 1.75 29.10 -0.83
N LYS A 11 2.57 28.96 0.22
CA LYS A 11 4.03 28.75 0.07
C LYS A 11 4.35 27.43 -0.63
N GLN A 12 3.61 26.37 -0.35
CA GLN A 12 3.80 25.06 -0.98
C GLN A 12 3.38 25.11 -2.45
N TYR A 13 2.26 25.77 -2.75
CA TYR A 13 1.79 25.95 -4.11
C TYR A 13 2.80 26.73 -4.97
N GLU A 14 3.30 27.87 -4.48
CA GLU A 14 4.28 28.68 -5.21
C GLU A 14 5.58 27.92 -5.46
N TRP A 15 6.07 27.19 -4.46
CA TRP A 15 7.27 26.36 -4.61
C TRP A 15 7.08 25.28 -5.69
N LEU A 16 5.95 24.56 -5.65
CA LEU A 16 5.64 23.54 -6.65
C LEU A 16 5.47 24.14 -8.06
N LEU A 17 4.91 25.35 -8.14
CA LEU A 17 4.74 26.07 -9.41
C LEU A 17 6.10 26.41 -10.02
N ALA A 18 7.00 27.01 -9.23
CA ALA A 18 8.36 27.31 -9.65
C ALA A 18 9.11 26.05 -10.08
N GLU A 19 8.96 24.96 -9.33
CA GLU A 19 9.59 23.69 -9.64
C GLU A 19 9.06 23.06 -10.93
N SER A 20 7.74 23.14 -11.16
CA SER A 20 7.12 22.64 -12.39
C SER A 20 7.63 23.38 -13.63
N ARG A 21 7.80 24.71 -13.52
CA ARG A 21 8.38 25.57 -14.57
C ARG A 21 9.85 25.22 -14.82
N ARG A 22 10.64 25.05 -13.75
CA ARG A 22 12.05 24.66 -13.83
C ARG A 22 12.25 23.34 -14.57
N ARG A 23 11.32 22.38 -14.39
CA ARG A 23 11.36 21.07 -15.04
C ARG A 23 10.65 21.01 -16.40
N GLY A 24 9.95 22.08 -16.81
CA GLY A 24 9.18 22.10 -18.06
C GLY A 24 7.98 21.14 -18.09
N VAL A 25 7.40 20.80 -16.93
CA VAL A 25 6.25 19.90 -16.83
C VAL A 25 5.06 20.60 -16.16
N SER A 26 3.85 20.09 -16.37
CA SER A 26 2.68 20.63 -15.68
C SER A 26 2.72 20.32 -14.18
N LEU A 27 2.13 21.21 -13.37
CA LEU A 27 2.01 21.02 -11.92
C LEU A 27 1.39 19.66 -11.55
N SER A 28 0.33 19.25 -12.25
CA SER A 28 -0.30 17.96 -12.02
C SER A 28 0.60 16.77 -12.39
N ALA A 29 1.46 16.90 -13.41
CA ALA A 29 2.42 15.87 -13.75
C ALA A 29 3.51 15.74 -12.68
N LEU A 30 4.03 16.88 -12.18
CA LEU A 30 4.98 16.92 -11.08
C LEU A 30 4.42 16.26 -9.82
N ILE A 31 3.20 16.63 -9.41
CA ILE A 31 2.55 16.05 -8.22
C ILE A 31 2.37 14.53 -8.37
N ARG A 32 1.94 14.05 -9.55
CA ARG A 32 1.81 12.61 -9.80
C ARG A 32 3.13 11.87 -9.68
N GLN A 33 4.22 12.44 -10.21
CA GLN A 33 5.56 11.85 -10.08
C GLN A 33 5.99 11.77 -8.61
N MET A 34 5.83 12.84 -7.84
CA MET A 34 6.18 12.85 -6.41
C MET A 34 5.39 11.81 -5.62
N VAL A 35 4.08 11.70 -5.88
CA VAL A 35 3.23 10.69 -5.24
C VAL A 35 3.71 9.29 -5.61
N ALA A 36 3.95 9.02 -6.89
CA ALA A 36 4.41 7.71 -7.36
C ALA A 36 5.74 7.30 -6.72
N GLU A 37 6.72 8.21 -6.64
CA GLU A 37 8.00 7.93 -5.99
C GLU A 37 7.85 7.71 -4.47
N SER A 38 7.00 8.48 -3.79
CA SER A 38 6.72 8.26 -2.36
C SER A 38 6.05 6.90 -2.10
N SER A 39 5.16 6.46 -3.01
CA SER A 39 4.49 5.16 -2.91
C SER A 39 5.45 4.00 -3.17
N LYS A 40 6.39 4.15 -4.12
CA LYS A 40 7.46 3.17 -4.33
C LYS A 40 8.35 3.05 -3.10
N ALA A 41 8.75 4.18 -2.50
CA ALA A 41 9.55 4.18 -1.27
C ALA A 41 8.82 3.47 -0.12
N LYS A 42 7.50 3.65 0.03
CA LYS A 42 6.69 2.90 1.00
C LYS A 42 6.63 1.41 0.71
N ARG A 43 6.53 1.02 -0.57
CA ARG A 43 6.46 -0.39 -0.98
C ARG A 43 7.81 -1.12 -0.82
N LEU A 44 8.93 -0.40 -0.82
CA LEU A 44 10.26 -0.95 -0.51
C LEU A 44 10.50 -1.12 0.99
N GLY A 45 9.68 -0.49 1.84
CA GLY A 45 9.57 -0.90 3.24
C GLY A 45 9.02 -2.32 3.32
N ARG A 46 9.64 -3.17 4.15
CA ARG A 46 9.18 -4.56 4.41
C ARG A 46 7.67 -4.53 4.60
N ASP A 47 6.91 -5.27 3.79
CA ASP A 47 5.45 -5.34 3.94
C ASP A 47 5.17 -5.74 5.39
N PRO A 48 4.41 -4.95 6.17
CA PRO A 48 4.14 -5.27 7.58
C PRO A 48 3.46 -6.64 7.72
N LEU A 49 2.78 -7.13 6.68
CA LEU A 49 2.23 -8.48 6.65
C LEU A 49 3.31 -9.58 6.49
N THR A 50 4.50 -9.24 6.03
CA THR A 50 5.65 -10.17 6.06
C THR A 50 6.04 -10.49 7.50
N ALA A 51 5.88 -9.54 8.43
CA ALA A 51 6.18 -9.78 9.84
C ALA A 51 5.24 -10.83 10.48
N ILE A 52 4.07 -11.05 9.89
CA ILE A 52 3.11 -12.08 10.35
C ILE A 52 3.26 -13.40 9.59
N THR A 53 4.18 -13.49 8.62
CA THR A 53 4.43 -14.76 7.94
C THR A 53 5.05 -15.75 8.92
N GLY A 54 4.42 -16.90 9.11
CA GLY A 54 4.87 -17.93 10.06
C GLY A 54 4.33 -17.83 11.49
N ILE A 55 3.46 -16.85 11.79
CA ILE A 55 2.85 -16.72 13.14
C ILE A 55 2.05 -17.95 13.57
N ALA A 56 1.54 -18.70 12.60
CA ALA A 56 0.77 -19.92 12.78
C ALA A 56 1.37 -21.02 11.89
N ALA A 57 2.66 -21.29 12.06
CA ALA A 57 3.31 -22.43 11.42
C ALA A 57 2.68 -23.74 11.94
N GLY A 58 1.98 -24.46 11.05
CA GLY A 58 1.41 -25.77 11.34
C GLY A 58 2.39 -26.92 11.06
N SER A 59 1.95 -28.15 11.30
CA SER A 59 2.69 -29.40 11.06
C SER A 59 2.98 -29.70 9.58
N GLY A 60 2.53 -28.85 8.65
CA GLY A 60 2.60 -29.09 7.20
C GLY A 60 1.44 -29.95 6.66
N GLU A 61 0.55 -30.42 7.53
CA GLU A 61 -0.71 -31.05 7.13
C GLU A 61 -1.60 -30.03 6.40
N PRO A 62 -2.37 -30.44 5.38
CA PRO A 62 -3.21 -29.56 4.57
C PRO A 62 -4.50 -29.14 5.32
N VAL A 63 -4.38 -28.76 6.59
CA VAL A 63 -5.48 -28.40 7.50
C VAL A 63 -6.36 -27.26 6.96
N GLY A 64 -5.83 -26.39 6.09
CA GLY A 64 -6.60 -25.35 5.40
C GLY A 64 -7.53 -25.91 4.31
N ARG A 65 -7.10 -26.95 3.59
CA ARG A 65 -7.93 -27.63 2.58
C ARG A 65 -9.02 -28.46 3.25
N GLU A 66 -8.68 -29.12 4.35
CA GLU A 66 -9.59 -29.99 5.10
C GLU A 66 -10.24 -29.26 6.28
N HIS A 67 -10.34 -27.93 6.23
CA HIS A 67 -10.76 -27.11 7.37
C HIS A 67 -12.09 -27.57 7.98
N ASN A 68 -13.02 -28.09 7.19
CA ASN A 68 -14.29 -28.58 7.72
C ASN A 68 -14.13 -29.79 8.66
N HIS A 69 -13.21 -30.71 8.36
CA HIS A 69 -12.91 -31.84 9.23
C HIS A 69 -12.25 -31.38 10.53
N PHE A 70 -11.28 -30.47 10.44
CA PHE A 70 -10.53 -30.00 11.61
C PHE A 70 -11.32 -29.00 12.49
N LEU A 71 -12.18 -28.17 11.90
CA LEU A 71 -12.97 -27.17 12.62
C LEU A 71 -14.33 -27.71 13.10
N TYR A 72 -14.93 -28.65 12.38
CA TYR A 72 -16.31 -29.11 12.64
C TYR A 72 -16.45 -30.63 12.84
N GLY A 73 -15.37 -31.41 12.71
CA GLY A 73 -15.41 -32.88 12.71
C GLY A 73 -15.82 -33.57 14.03
N LYS A 74 -16.13 -32.83 15.09
CA LYS A 74 -16.72 -33.38 16.32
C LYS A 74 -17.97 -32.63 16.74
N ALA A 75 -19.06 -32.81 15.99
CA ALA A 75 -20.37 -32.80 16.63
C ALA A 75 -20.50 -34.08 17.46
N ARG A 76 -20.09 -34.02 18.72
CA ARG A 76 -20.37 -35.08 19.71
C ARG A 76 -21.89 -35.15 19.88
N ARG A 77 -22.50 -36.23 19.39
CA ARG A 77 -23.72 -36.80 19.98
C ARG A 77 -23.31 -37.82 21.03
#